data_AF-A0A0N5CFZ5-F1
#
_entry.id   AF-A0A0N5CFZ5-F1
#
_cell.length_a   1.000
_cell.length_b   1.000
_cell.length_c   1.000
_cell.angle_alpha   90.00
_cell.angle_beta   90.00
_cell.angle_gamma   90.00
#
_symmetry.space_group_name_H-M   'P 1'
#
loop_
_entity.id
_entity.type
_entity.pdbx_description
1 polymer ?
#
loop_
_entity_poly.entity_id
_entity_poly.type
_entity_poly.pdbx_seq_one_letter_code
_entity_poly.pdbx_strand_id
1 'polypeptide(L)'
;MPLTSSVLKLNGLFAKIITIRNSSLKAGMQYIIPEERKKIVINENIDFTGNFSKKKVIKKKLIKKPELIIFDKDGTLICFHAMWVPWVIGYVERIEKISGVYLSSTLYGRLGFCIEQRKVIPGLLAEGTMKQIKDTSLNVLMDYGVPNEECYKIINKVSKQMDEEQKNSKLIEEITDIRRLFITLKNDNIKIAICTSDSRKNTIQTLSFLGVKGLINFISCGDDIGSIPKPDPSNALKICSHLNISPSNTIMVGDTLTDLKMAHLANLYGGVGVLSGIGNYSLLRPYSKLLVNDVSQIPLHYI
;
A
#
# COMPACT_ATOMS: atom_id res chain seq x y z
N MET A 1 -34.03 -57.16 -5.87
CA MET A 1 -34.16 -56.58 -4.52
C MET A 1 -33.75 -57.64 -3.49
N PRO A 2 -33.05 -57.31 -2.40
CA PRO A 2 -32.55 -55.98 -2.03
C PRO A 2 -31.02 -55.87 -2.03
N LEU A 3 -30.57 -54.71 -2.50
CA LEU A 3 -29.28 -54.11 -2.18
C LEU A 3 -29.30 -53.69 -0.72
N THR A 4 -28.35 -54.16 0.08
CA THR A 4 -28.12 -53.63 1.43
C THR A 4 -27.14 -52.47 1.37
N SER A 5 -27.69 -51.31 1.71
CA SER A 5 -27.04 -50.04 1.98
C SER A 5 -25.99 -50.12 3.09
N SER A 6 -24.83 -49.54 2.86
CA SER A 6 -24.08 -48.83 3.92
C SER A 6 -23.14 -47.79 3.31
N VAL A 7 -23.71 -46.61 3.07
CA VAL A 7 -22.96 -45.36 2.92
C VAL A 7 -22.23 -45.10 4.23
N LEU A 8 -20.98 -45.54 4.33
CA LEU A 8 -20.11 -45.32 5.48
C LEU A 8 -19.24 -44.08 5.23
N LYS A 9 -19.77 -42.97 5.74
CA LYS A 9 -19.07 -41.86 6.43
C LYS A 9 -17.72 -41.41 5.84
N LEU A 10 -17.79 -40.53 4.84
CA LEU A 10 -16.68 -39.69 4.37
C LEU A 10 -16.70 -38.25 4.95
N ASN A 11 -17.34 -38.05 6.11
CA ASN A 11 -17.54 -36.72 6.71
C ASN A 11 -16.59 -36.37 7.88
N GLY A 12 -15.47 -37.08 8.04
CA GLY A 12 -14.55 -36.87 9.17
C GLY A 12 -13.28 -36.07 8.88
N LEU A 13 -12.79 -36.04 7.63
CA LEU A 13 -11.47 -35.48 7.31
C LEU A 13 -11.52 -34.09 6.65
N PHE A 14 -12.61 -33.75 5.95
CA PHE A 14 -12.82 -32.39 5.41
C PHE A 14 -13.16 -31.35 6.50
N ALA A 15 -13.64 -31.79 7.66
CA ALA A 15 -14.00 -30.91 8.77
C ALA A 15 -12.78 -30.37 9.56
N LYS A 16 -11.57 -30.90 9.34
CA LYS A 16 -10.33 -30.39 9.98
C LYS A 16 -9.51 -29.45 9.08
N ILE A 17 -9.78 -29.42 7.77
CA ILE A 17 -9.14 -28.47 6.83
C ILE A 17 -9.88 -27.12 6.79
N ILE A 18 -11.11 -27.07 7.30
CA ILE A 18 -11.95 -25.85 7.28
C ILE A 18 -11.76 -24.97 8.55
N THR A 19 -11.07 -25.46 9.58
CA THR A 19 -11.05 -24.78 10.91
C THR A 19 -9.79 -23.96 11.21
N ILE A 20 -8.97 -23.63 10.21
CA ILE A 20 -7.84 -22.66 10.35
C ILE A 20 -8.15 -21.33 9.62
N ARG A 21 -9.37 -21.12 9.11
CA ARG A 21 -9.77 -19.87 8.43
C ARG A 21 -10.44 -18.81 9.31
N ASN A 22 -10.37 -18.92 10.63
CA ASN A 22 -11.12 -18.05 11.55
C ASN A 22 -10.30 -17.25 12.58
N SER A 23 -8.98 -17.08 12.41
CA SER A 23 -8.19 -16.19 13.28
C SER A 23 -7.90 -14.79 12.71
N SER A 24 -8.33 -14.47 11.48
CA SER A 24 -8.13 -13.14 10.86
C SER A 24 -9.42 -12.31 10.69
N LEU A 25 -10.54 -12.71 11.31
CA LEU A 25 -11.86 -12.09 11.11
C LEU A 25 -12.37 -11.22 12.28
N LYS A 26 -11.51 -10.84 13.24
CA LYS A 26 -11.89 -9.90 14.32
C LYS A 26 -11.02 -8.65 14.35
N ALA A 27 -11.08 -7.86 13.27
CA ALA A 27 -10.85 -6.41 13.26
C ALA A 27 -11.38 -5.75 11.95
N GLY A 28 -12.36 -6.38 11.30
CA GLY A 28 -12.98 -5.84 10.08
C GLY A 28 -14.26 -5.09 10.42
N MET A 29 -14.17 -3.83 10.86
CA MET A 29 -15.30 -2.91 10.64
C MET A 29 -15.46 -2.80 9.12
N GLN A 30 -16.44 -3.54 8.57
CA GLN A 30 -16.73 -3.53 7.14
C GLN A 30 -17.11 -2.09 6.74
N TYR A 31 -16.26 -1.48 5.93
CA TYR A 31 -16.60 -0.26 5.22
C TYR A 31 -17.84 -0.50 4.36
N ILE A 32 -18.92 0.24 4.64
CA ILE A 32 -20.11 0.23 3.79
C ILE A 32 -19.86 1.25 2.66
N ILE A 33 -19.61 0.75 1.45
CA ILE A 33 -19.58 1.59 0.24
C ILE A 33 -20.92 2.33 0.15
N PRO A 34 -20.95 3.68 0.03
CA PRO A 34 -22.21 4.40 -0.14
C PRO A 34 -23.01 3.84 -1.33
N GLU A 35 -24.33 3.65 -1.17
CA GLU A 35 -25.24 3.09 -2.18
C GLU A 35 -25.08 3.74 -3.57
N GLU A 36 -24.93 5.06 -3.61
CA GLU A 36 -24.70 5.85 -4.82
C GLU A 36 -23.44 5.43 -5.60
N ARG A 37 -22.43 4.94 -4.89
CA ARG A 37 -21.17 4.44 -5.48
C ARG A 37 -21.25 2.96 -5.84
N LYS A 38 -22.10 2.16 -5.17
CA LYS A 38 -22.37 0.77 -5.53
C LYS A 38 -23.04 0.65 -6.90
N LYS A 39 -23.99 1.55 -7.24
CA LYS A 39 -24.68 1.53 -8.55
C LYS A 39 -23.74 1.69 -9.76
N ILE A 40 -22.60 2.37 -9.60
CA ILE A 40 -21.60 2.51 -10.65
C ILE A 40 -20.81 1.21 -10.85
N VAL A 41 -20.58 0.44 -9.78
CA VAL A 41 -19.88 -0.86 -9.81
C VAL A 41 -20.67 -1.93 -10.59
N ILE A 42 -22.00 -1.85 -10.60
CA ILE A 42 -22.88 -2.84 -11.24
C ILE A 42 -23.01 -2.61 -12.76
N ASN A 43 -22.89 -1.37 -13.24
CA ASN A 43 -23.06 -1.04 -14.67
C ASN A 43 -21.80 -1.26 -15.53
N GLU A 44 -20.66 -1.52 -14.91
CA GLU A 44 -19.41 -1.81 -15.61
C GLU A 44 -18.94 -3.19 -15.17
N ASN A 45 -19.44 -4.24 -15.83
CA ASN A 45 -18.97 -5.61 -15.63
C ASN A 45 -17.44 -5.61 -15.51
N ILE A 46 -16.96 -5.99 -14.33
CA ILE A 46 -15.55 -6.10 -14.00
C ILE A 46 -15.00 -7.23 -14.85
N ASP A 47 -14.38 -6.87 -15.97
CA ASP A 47 -13.62 -7.79 -16.79
C ASP A 47 -12.29 -8.08 -16.09
N PHE A 48 -12.20 -9.25 -15.46
CA PHE A 48 -10.98 -9.76 -14.84
C PHE A 48 -9.92 -10.22 -15.87
N THR A 49 -10.20 -10.12 -17.18
CA THR A 49 -9.29 -10.54 -18.27
C THR A 49 -8.54 -9.38 -18.95
N GLY A 50 -8.77 -8.14 -18.48
CA GLY A 50 -8.09 -6.88 -18.83
C GLY A 50 -7.12 -6.86 -20.02
N ASN A 51 -7.65 -6.99 -21.23
CA ASN A 51 -7.03 -6.48 -22.44
C ASN A 51 -7.05 -4.94 -22.36
N PHE A 52 -5.89 -4.30 -22.14
CA PHE A 52 -5.76 -2.85 -22.00
C PHE A 52 -5.97 -2.14 -23.35
N SER A 53 -7.22 -1.93 -23.76
CA SER A 53 -7.52 -1.05 -24.89
C SER A 53 -8.73 -0.16 -24.62
N LYS A 54 -8.46 0.99 -24.00
CA LYS A 54 -9.07 2.32 -24.17
C LYS A 54 -8.92 3.11 -22.87
N LYS A 55 -8.12 4.19 -22.91
CA LYS A 55 -8.05 5.18 -21.82
C LYS A 55 -9.46 5.71 -21.56
N LYS A 56 -10.07 5.28 -20.45
CA LYS A 56 -11.41 5.73 -20.04
C LYS A 56 -11.31 7.21 -19.64
N VAL A 57 -12.12 8.06 -20.27
CA VAL A 57 -12.17 9.49 -19.95
C VAL A 57 -12.77 9.64 -18.56
N ILE A 58 -11.95 10.01 -17.58
CA ILE A 58 -12.40 10.33 -16.22
C ILE A 58 -13.17 11.66 -16.31
N LYS A 59 -14.49 11.65 -16.11
CA LYS A 59 -15.29 12.88 -16.08
C LYS A 59 -14.71 13.86 -15.05
N LYS A 60 -14.52 15.12 -15.45
CA LYS A 60 -13.98 16.18 -14.57
C LYS A 60 -14.93 16.38 -13.38
N LYS A 61 -14.53 15.85 -12.22
CA LYS A 61 -15.22 16.03 -10.95
C LYS A 61 -14.47 17.06 -10.13
N LEU A 62 -15.17 18.07 -9.63
CA LEU A 62 -14.59 19.09 -8.77
C LEU A 62 -14.74 18.71 -7.29
N ILE A 63 -13.78 19.11 -6.47
CA ILE A 63 -13.75 18.92 -5.03
C ILE A 63 -13.44 20.25 -4.35
N LYS A 64 -13.91 20.44 -3.11
CA LYS A 64 -13.55 21.61 -2.30
C LYS A 64 -12.03 21.70 -2.17
N LYS A 65 -11.45 22.88 -2.36
CA LYS A 65 -10.02 23.13 -2.07
C LYS A 65 -9.69 22.75 -0.60
N PRO A 66 -8.74 21.84 -0.36
CA PRO A 66 -8.34 21.44 0.99
C PRO A 66 -7.38 22.46 1.62
N GLU A 67 -7.28 22.46 2.96
CA GLU A 67 -6.24 23.18 3.70
C GLU A 67 -4.99 22.30 3.91
N LEU A 68 -5.16 20.98 3.89
CA LEU A 68 -4.10 19.99 4.04
C LEU A 68 -4.27 18.84 3.03
N ILE A 69 -3.16 18.47 2.41
CA ILE A 69 -3.04 17.23 1.65
C ILE A 69 -2.02 16.33 2.31
N ILE A 70 -2.47 15.13 2.67
CA ILE A 70 -1.61 14.04 3.14
C ILE A 70 -1.33 13.15 1.92
N PHE A 71 -0.07 13.02 1.53
CA PHE A 71 0.34 12.14 0.45
C PHE A 71 0.91 10.83 1.00
N ASP A 72 0.53 9.71 0.40
CA ASP A 72 1.40 8.55 0.37
C ASP A 72 2.65 8.84 -0.48
N LYS A 73 3.71 8.03 -0.33
CA LYS A 73 4.99 8.21 -1.04
C LYS A 73 5.11 7.32 -2.28
N ASP A 74 5.06 6.00 -2.12
CA ASP A 74 5.46 5.04 -3.13
C ASP A 74 4.26 4.68 -4.00
N GLY A 75 4.37 4.83 -5.33
CA GLY A 75 3.22 4.71 -6.23
C GLY A 75 2.40 5.99 -6.33
N THR A 76 2.62 6.95 -5.43
CA THR A 76 1.94 8.26 -5.40
C THR A 76 2.86 9.41 -5.85
N LEU A 77 4.00 9.60 -5.19
CA LEU A 77 4.98 10.64 -5.55
C LEU A 77 6.13 10.09 -6.40
N ILE A 78 6.50 8.83 -6.18
CA ILE A 78 7.56 8.14 -6.93
C ILE A 78 7.04 6.82 -7.51
N CYS A 79 7.64 6.36 -8.61
CA CYS A 79 7.31 5.12 -9.26
C CYS A 79 7.55 3.93 -8.32
N PHE A 80 6.49 3.22 -7.94
CA PHE A 80 6.57 2.08 -7.03
C PHE A 80 7.51 1.00 -7.58
N HIS A 81 7.31 0.63 -8.84
CA HIS A 81 7.99 -0.53 -9.44
C HIS A 81 9.49 -0.28 -9.64
N ALA A 82 9.88 0.94 -9.99
CA ALA A 82 11.29 1.30 -10.16
C ALA A 82 12.11 1.04 -8.90
N MET A 83 11.52 1.26 -7.72
CA MET A 83 12.19 1.06 -6.43
C MET A 83 12.00 -0.35 -5.88
N TRP A 84 10.76 -0.85 -5.84
CA TRP A 84 10.43 -2.04 -5.05
C TRP A 84 10.64 -3.38 -5.77
N VAL A 85 10.58 -3.42 -7.10
CA VAL A 85 10.86 -4.65 -7.87
C VAL A 85 12.31 -5.11 -7.70
N PRO A 86 13.34 -4.27 -7.94
CA PRO A 86 14.72 -4.68 -7.68
C PRO A 86 14.97 -4.95 -6.20
N TRP A 87 14.31 -4.21 -5.30
CA TRP A 87 14.43 -4.44 -3.86
C TRP A 87 13.94 -5.84 -3.44
N VAL A 88 12.72 -6.24 -3.83
CA VAL A 88 12.16 -7.54 -3.42
C VAL A 88 12.95 -8.69 -4.02
N ILE A 89 13.39 -8.59 -5.28
CA ILE A 89 14.20 -9.62 -5.92
C ILE A 89 15.52 -9.78 -5.15
N GLY A 90 16.25 -8.68 -4.92
CA GLY A 90 17.51 -8.72 -4.18
C GLY A 90 17.35 -9.19 -2.73
N TYR A 91 16.25 -8.81 -2.07
CA TYR A 91 15.92 -9.24 -0.72
C TYR A 91 15.72 -10.76 -0.63
N VAL A 92 14.89 -11.32 -1.51
CA VAL A 92 14.59 -12.76 -1.52
C VAL A 92 15.82 -13.58 -1.94
N GLU A 93 16.55 -13.15 -2.97
CA GLU A 93 17.79 -13.82 -3.41
C GLU A 93 18.83 -13.90 -2.27
N ARG A 94 18.95 -12.85 -1.45
CA ARG A 94 19.89 -12.85 -0.31
C ARG A 94 19.41 -13.75 0.81
N ILE A 95 18.11 -13.80 1.06
CA ILE A 95 17.55 -14.76 2.02
C ILE A 95 17.90 -16.17 1.59
N GLU A 96 17.59 -16.57 0.35
CA GLU A 96 17.87 -17.93 -0.16
C GLU A 96 19.38 -18.23 -0.14
N LYS A 97 20.21 -17.27 -0.57
CA LYS A 97 21.67 -17.43 -0.60
C LYS A 97 22.26 -17.65 0.79
N ILE A 98 21.75 -16.96 1.82
CA ILE A 98 22.30 -17.04 3.18
C ILE A 98 21.69 -18.23 3.94
N SER A 99 20.40 -18.51 3.75
CA SER A 99 19.72 -19.63 4.40
C SER A 99 20.07 -20.98 3.78
N GLY A 100 20.47 -21.01 2.51
CA GLY A 100 20.63 -22.25 1.75
C GLY A 100 19.30 -22.92 1.38
N VAL A 101 18.17 -22.23 1.57
CA VAL A 101 16.82 -22.76 1.35
C VAL A 101 16.13 -22.02 0.20
N TYR A 102 15.56 -22.77 -0.73
CA TYR A 102 14.77 -22.23 -1.85
C TYR A 102 13.32 -21.98 -1.41
N LEU A 103 12.97 -20.72 -1.18
CA LEU A 103 11.68 -20.26 -0.64
C LEU A 103 11.03 -19.13 -1.45
N SER A 104 11.66 -18.71 -2.53
CA SER A 104 11.28 -17.56 -3.35
C SER A 104 9.82 -17.58 -3.79
N SER A 105 9.31 -18.71 -4.29
CA SER A 105 7.89 -18.82 -4.70
C SER A 105 6.93 -18.47 -3.55
N THR A 106 7.16 -19.02 -2.35
CA THR A 106 6.31 -18.76 -1.18
C THR A 106 6.49 -17.34 -0.69
N LEU A 107 7.72 -16.87 -0.59
CA LEU A 107 8.00 -15.54 -0.07
C LEU A 107 7.49 -14.44 -1.00
N TYR A 108 7.69 -14.54 -2.31
CA TYR A 108 7.10 -13.61 -3.28
C TYR A 108 5.57 -13.58 -3.17
N GLY A 109 4.92 -14.75 -3.08
CA GLY A 109 3.47 -14.83 -2.89
C GLY A 109 2.99 -14.15 -1.60
N ARG A 110 3.69 -14.35 -0.48
CA ARG A 110 3.36 -13.72 0.81
C ARG A 110 3.61 -12.21 0.82
N LEU A 111 4.64 -11.76 0.09
CA LEU A 111 5.00 -10.35 -0.02
C LEU A 111 4.11 -9.59 -1.02
N GLY A 112 3.36 -10.28 -1.89
CA GLY A 112 2.55 -9.66 -2.93
C GLY A 112 3.36 -9.29 -4.17
N PHE A 113 4.30 -10.14 -4.58
CA PHE A 113 5.08 -9.99 -5.80
C PHE A 113 4.76 -11.12 -6.78
N CYS A 114 4.38 -10.76 -8.02
CA CYS A 114 4.18 -11.69 -9.12
C CYS A 114 5.47 -11.80 -9.92
N ILE A 115 6.15 -12.94 -9.81
CA ILE A 115 7.42 -13.17 -10.51
C ILE A 115 7.26 -13.22 -12.03
N GLU A 116 6.17 -13.83 -12.52
CA GLU A 116 5.89 -14.00 -13.96
C GLU A 116 5.76 -12.66 -14.67
N GLN A 117 5.05 -11.71 -14.04
CA GLN A 117 4.85 -10.36 -14.56
C GLN A 117 5.95 -9.39 -14.10
N ARG A 118 6.86 -9.84 -13.21
CA ARG A 118 7.83 -9.01 -12.48
C ARG A 118 7.20 -7.75 -11.90
N LYS A 119 6.03 -7.91 -11.28
CA LYS A 119 5.17 -6.81 -10.84
C LYS A 119 4.76 -6.96 -9.39
N VAL A 120 4.71 -5.85 -8.67
CA VAL A 120 4.09 -5.81 -7.34
C VAL A 120 2.58 -5.73 -7.53
N ILE A 121 1.86 -6.60 -6.80
CA ILE A 121 0.41 -6.65 -6.78
C ILE A 121 -0.09 -6.17 -5.40
N PRO A 122 -1.37 -5.82 -5.23
CA PRO A 122 -1.91 -5.49 -3.92
C PRO A 122 -1.56 -6.57 -2.89
N GLY A 123 -0.94 -6.17 -1.80
CA GLY A 123 -0.31 -7.08 -0.85
C GLY A 123 0.70 -6.40 0.06
N LEU A 124 1.46 -7.21 0.79
CA LEU A 124 2.26 -6.73 1.91
C LEU A 124 3.34 -5.71 1.53
N LEU A 125 3.97 -5.84 0.36
CA LEU A 125 4.94 -4.84 -0.12
C LEU A 125 4.33 -3.47 -0.35
N ALA A 126 3.11 -3.43 -0.89
CA ALA A 126 2.43 -2.18 -1.22
C ALA A 126 1.82 -1.51 0.01
N GLU A 127 1.34 -2.30 0.97
CA GLU A 127 0.48 -1.80 2.04
C GLU A 127 1.12 -1.87 3.44
N GLY A 128 2.06 -2.80 3.63
CA GLY A 128 2.65 -3.12 4.92
C GLY A 128 3.90 -2.33 5.28
N THR A 129 4.30 -2.45 6.54
CA THR A 129 5.54 -1.88 7.05
C THR A 129 6.72 -2.84 6.85
N MET A 130 7.93 -2.29 6.91
CA MET A 130 9.15 -3.09 6.90
C MET A 130 9.21 -4.11 8.04
N LYS A 131 8.60 -3.81 9.19
CA LYS A 131 8.46 -4.77 10.29
C LYS A 131 7.61 -5.97 9.86
N GLN A 132 6.45 -5.74 9.26
CA GLN A 132 5.57 -6.82 8.81
C GLN A 132 6.21 -7.67 7.70
N ILE A 133 6.99 -7.04 6.81
CA ILE A 133 7.78 -7.75 5.78
C ILE A 133 8.80 -8.69 6.44
N LYS A 134 9.54 -8.20 7.43
CA LYS A 134 10.51 -9.01 8.19
C LYS A 134 9.82 -10.15 8.95
N ASP A 135 8.74 -9.86 9.67
CA ASP A 135 7.97 -10.86 10.42
C ASP A 135 7.44 -11.96 9.48
N THR A 136 6.96 -11.59 8.30
CA THR A 136 6.51 -12.54 7.27
C THR A 136 7.66 -13.40 6.76
N SER A 137 8.83 -12.81 6.53
CA SER A 137 10.01 -13.53 6.05
C SER A 137 10.56 -14.49 7.11
N LEU A 138 10.53 -14.11 8.40
CA LEU A 138 10.85 -14.99 9.52
C LEU A 138 9.92 -16.19 9.56
N ASN A 139 8.61 -15.97 9.44
CA ASN A 139 7.62 -17.05 9.43
C ASN A 139 7.85 -18.02 8.26
N VAL A 140 8.11 -17.51 7.06
CA VAL A 140 8.41 -18.37 5.90
C VAL A 140 9.69 -19.18 6.11
N LEU A 141 10.76 -18.60 6.67
CA LEU A 141 11.97 -19.35 6.99
C LEU A 141 11.71 -20.48 8.01
N MET A 142 10.92 -20.20 9.06
CA MET A 142 10.53 -21.21 10.06
C MET A 142 9.66 -22.31 9.45
N ASP A 143 8.71 -21.96 8.57
CA ASP A 143 7.87 -22.93 7.85
C ASP A 143 8.71 -23.88 6.99
N TYR A 144 9.89 -23.43 6.53
CA TYR A 144 10.84 -24.22 5.76
C TYR A 144 11.91 -24.91 6.62
N GLY A 145 11.75 -24.92 7.95
CA GLY A 145 12.57 -25.68 8.88
C GLY A 145 13.85 -24.98 9.34
N VAL A 146 14.03 -23.70 9.05
CA VAL A 146 15.18 -22.93 9.57
C VAL A 146 14.96 -22.65 11.07
N PRO A 147 15.93 -22.95 11.95
CA PRO A 147 15.80 -22.68 13.38
C PRO A 147 15.56 -21.19 13.68
N ASN A 148 14.69 -20.91 14.64
CA ASN A 148 14.24 -19.54 14.96
C ASN A 148 15.39 -18.53 15.15
N GLU A 149 16.44 -18.88 15.91
CA GLU A 149 17.60 -18.01 16.11
C GLU A 149 18.34 -17.70 14.81
N GLU A 150 18.41 -18.67 13.91
CA GLU A 150 19.05 -18.53 12.61
C GLU A 150 18.22 -17.65 11.68
N CYS A 151 16.89 -17.78 11.71
CA CYS A 151 15.97 -16.88 10.99
C CYS A 151 16.26 -15.41 11.32
N TYR A 152 16.35 -15.06 12.60
CA TYR A 152 16.67 -13.70 13.02
C TYR A 152 18.06 -13.24 12.53
N LYS A 153 19.08 -14.10 12.61
CA LYS A 153 20.43 -13.78 12.11
C LYS A 153 20.42 -13.52 10.61
N ILE A 154 19.72 -14.35 9.83
CA ILE A 154 19.57 -14.20 8.38
C ILE A 154 18.89 -12.88 8.06
N ILE A 155 17.70 -12.63 8.61
CA ILE A 155 16.91 -11.43 8.31
C ILE A 155 17.65 -10.15 8.72
N ASN A 156 18.35 -10.14 9.86
CA ASN A 156 19.16 -9.01 10.27
C ASN A 156 20.35 -8.76 9.32
N LYS A 157 21.04 -9.83 8.90
CA LYS A 157 22.16 -9.74 7.95
C LYS A 157 21.70 -9.23 6.59
N VAL A 158 20.61 -9.78 6.05
CA VAL A 158 20.00 -9.32 4.79
C VAL A 158 19.58 -7.86 4.91
N SER A 159 18.88 -7.48 5.98
CA SER A 159 18.44 -6.10 6.19
C SER A 159 19.61 -5.12 6.16
N LYS A 160 20.72 -5.45 6.83
CA LYS A 160 21.92 -4.61 6.84
C LYS A 160 22.53 -4.45 5.44
N GLN A 161 22.62 -5.54 4.68
CA GLN A 161 23.13 -5.51 3.30
C GLN A 161 22.25 -4.64 2.39
N MET A 162 20.93 -4.82 2.46
CA MET A 162 19.98 -4.02 1.68
C MET A 162 20.06 -2.52 2.02
N ASP A 163 20.19 -2.19 3.31
CA ASP A 163 20.35 -0.83 3.80
C ASP A 163 21.63 -0.14 3.30
N GLU A 164 22.72 -0.90 3.12
CA GLU A 164 23.99 -0.40 2.60
C GLU A 164 23.92 -0.16 1.08
N GLU A 165 23.26 -1.05 0.34
CA GLU A 165 23.06 -0.94 -1.10
C GLU A 165 22.12 0.22 -1.46
N GLN A 166 21.04 0.41 -0.70
CA GLN A 166 20.10 1.52 -0.90
C GLN A 166 20.74 2.91 -0.73
N LYS A 167 21.79 3.06 0.08
CA LYS A 167 22.51 4.34 0.20
C LYS A 167 23.13 4.78 -1.12
N ASN A 168 23.52 3.82 -1.96
CA ASN A 168 24.18 4.06 -3.24
C ASN A 168 23.22 3.95 -4.44
N SER A 169 21.98 3.54 -4.19
CA SER A 169 20.96 3.36 -5.22
C SER A 169 20.32 4.69 -5.61
N LYS A 170 20.22 4.95 -6.92
CA LYS A 170 19.49 6.09 -7.50
C LYS A 170 18.16 5.66 -8.13
N LEU A 171 17.56 4.56 -7.66
CA LEU A 171 16.31 3.99 -8.20
C LEU A 171 15.06 4.76 -7.76
N ILE A 172 15.13 6.09 -7.77
CA ILE A 172 14.01 6.99 -7.49
C ILE A 172 13.62 7.64 -8.81
N GLU A 173 12.45 7.29 -9.30
CA GLU A 173 11.82 7.91 -10.45
C GLU A 173 10.57 8.64 -9.96
N GLU A 174 10.49 9.94 -10.23
CA GLU A 174 9.34 10.75 -9.85
C GLU A 174 8.16 10.52 -10.80
N ILE A 175 6.93 10.54 -10.27
CA ILE A 175 5.72 10.38 -11.09
C ILE A 175 5.46 11.62 -11.98
N THR A 176 5.86 12.78 -11.50
CA THR A 176 5.79 14.08 -12.17
C THR A 176 6.83 15.00 -11.51
N ASP A 177 6.93 16.26 -11.92
CA ASP A 177 7.76 17.25 -11.22
C ASP A 177 7.15 17.55 -9.83
N ILE A 178 7.55 16.74 -8.83
CA ILE A 178 7.00 16.78 -7.47
C ILE A 178 7.33 18.11 -6.80
N ARG A 179 8.50 18.66 -7.09
CA ARG A 179 8.92 19.96 -6.56
C ARG A 179 8.00 21.06 -7.06
N ARG A 180 7.73 21.12 -8.36
CA ARG A 180 6.80 22.09 -8.95
C ARG A 180 5.40 21.91 -8.39
N LEU A 181 4.89 20.67 -8.29
CA LEU A 181 3.60 20.39 -7.69
C LEU A 181 3.51 20.94 -6.25
N PHE A 182 4.50 20.67 -5.41
CA PHE A 182 4.50 21.11 -4.02
C PHE A 182 4.61 22.63 -3.89
N ILE A 183 5.37 23.29 -4.77
CA ILE A 183 5.41 24.77 -4.84
C ILE A 183 4.03 25.32 -5.21
N THR A 184 3.37 24.75 -6.22
CA THR A 184 2.00 25.15 -6.62
C THR A 184 1.03 25.03 -5.45
N LEU A 185 1.00 23.88 -4.77
CA LEU A 185 0.12 23.65 -3.62
C LEU A 185 0.40 24.64 -2.47
N LYS A 186 1.68 24.94 -2.22
CA LYS A 186 2.06 25.88 -1.17
C LYS A 186 1.66 27.32 -1.51
N ASN A 187 1.82 27.74 -2.77
CA ASN A 187 1.33 29.03 -3.26
C ASN A 187 -0.19 29.16 -3.14
N ASP A 188 -0.89 28.02 -3.17
CA ASP A 188 -2.31 27.92 -2.91
C ASP A 188 -2.69 27.90 -1.42
N ASN A 189 -1.74 28.13 -0.50
CA ASN A 189 -1.91 28.05 0.96
C ASN A 189 -2.34 26.67 1.47
N ILE A 190 -1.98 25.60 0.74
CA ILE A 190 -2.26 24.22 1.14
C ILE A 190 -1.04 23.66 1.88
N LYS A 191 -1.24 23.15 3.10
CA LYS A 191 -0.18 22.42 3.84
C LYS A 191 0.01 21.03 3.24
N ILE A 192 1.23 20.54 3.30
CA ILE A 192 1.63 19.24 2.75
C ILE A 192 2.13 18.35 3.88
N ALA A 193 1.61 17.13 3.95
CA ALA A 193 2.13 16.09 4.83
C ALA A 193 2.40 14.80 4.06
N ILE A 194 3.32 13.98 4.58
CA ILE A 194 3.59 12.63 4.09
C ILE A 194 3.12 11.62 5.14
N CYS A 195 2.42 10.57 4.70
CA CYS A 195 2.05 9.43 5.54
C CYS A 195 2.35 8.13 4.78
N THR A 196 3.43 7.44 5.15
CA THR A 196 3.91 6.24 4.46
C THR A 196 4.15 5.08 5.43
N SER A 197 4.00 3.84 4.94
CA SER A 197 4.37 2.62 5.67
C SER A 197 5.89 2.35 5.66
N ASP A 198 6.65 3.10 4.86
CA ASP A 198 8.09 3.01 4.75
C ASP A 198 8.81 3.56 5.99
N SER A 199 10.10 3.24 6.13
CA SER A 199 10.97 3.74 7.18
C SER A 199 11.24 5.25 7.05
N ARG A 200 11.45 5.92 8.19
CA ARG A 200 11.84 7.32 8.22
C ARG A 200 13.15 7.58 7.51
N LYS A 201 14.12 6.68 7.68
CA LYS A 201 15.43 6.79 7.01
C LYS A 201 15.26 6.86 5.49
N ASN A 202 14.56 5.90 4.88
CA ASN A 202 14.36 5.88 3.42
C ASN A 202 13.48 7.04 2.95
N THR A 203 12.43 7.37 3.70
CA THR A 203 11.54 8.49 3.40
C THR A 203 12.31 9.82 3.34
N ILE A 204 13.15 10.11 4.34
CA ILE A 204 13.93 11.34 4.37
C ILE A 204 14.97 11.39 3.24
N GLN A 205 15.63 10.27 2.93
CA GLN A 205 16.56 10.18 1.80
C GLN A 205 15.84 10.47 0.48
N THR A 206 14.69 9.83 0.24
CA THR A 206 13.87 10.02 -0.96
C THR A 206 13.44 11.48 -1.12
N LEU A 207 12.85 12.07 -0.07
CA LEU A 207 12.36 13.44 -0.11
C LEU A 207 13.47 14.49 -0.24
N SER A 208 14.69 14.16 0.23
CA SER A 208 15.87 15.01 0.05
C SER A 208 16.40 14.90 -1.38
N PHE A 209 16.41 13.71 -1.97
CA PHE A 209 16.76 13.49 -3.37
C PHE A 209 15.83 14.25 -4.32
N LEU A 210 14.52 14.23 -4.05
CA LEU A 210 13.52 15.00 -4.80
C LEU A 210 13.62 16.53 -4.56
N GLY A 211 14.41 16.98 -3.59
CA GLY A 211 14.55 18.40 -3.28
C GLY A 211 13.28 19.05 -2.71
N VAL A 212 12.41 18.25 -2.07
CA VAL A 212 11.09 18.70 -1.57
C VAL A 212 10.93 18.63 -0.05
N LYS A 213 11.89 18.06 0.69
CA LYS A 213 11.82 17.93 2.15
C LYS A 213 11.47 19.25 2.86
N GLY A 214 12.03 20.38 2.41
CA GLY A 214 11.76 21.72 2.98
C GLY A 214 10.38 22.31 2.65
N LEU A 215 9.58 21.65 1.81
CA LEU A 215 8.22 22.06 1.45
C LEU A 215 7.15 21.31 2.25
N ILE A 216 7.54 20.29 3.02
CA ILE A 216 6.62 19.42 3.75
C ILE A 216 6.48 19.92 5.19
N ASN A 217 5.24 20.03 5.67
CA ASN A 217 4.90 20.47 7.01
C ASN A 217 4.96 19.34 8.05
N PHE A 218 4.68 18.09 7.66
CA PHE A 218 4.77 16.94 8.55
C PHE A 218 5.10 15.64 7.81
N ILE A 219 5.86 14.75 8.44
CA ILE A 219 6.20 13.44 7.87
C ILE A 219 5.91 12.38 8.94
N SER A 220 5.01 11.44 8.61
CA SER A 220 4.69 10.24 9.39
C SER A 220 5.16 9.00 8.64
N CYS A 221 5.96 8.17 9.31
CA CYS A 221 6.57 6.96 8.76
C CYS A 221 6.10 5.70 9.50
N GLY A 222 6.29 4.53 8.91
CA GLY A 222 5.84 3.26 9.47
C GLY A 222 6.61 2.80 10.71
N ASP A 223 7.83 3.30 10.90
CA ASP A 223 8.73 3.00 12.03
C ASP A 223 8.74 4.10 13.11
N ASP A 224 7.92 5.13 12.98
CA ASP A 224 7.80 6.15 14.01
C ASP A 224 7.15 5.61 15.28
N ILE A 225 7.59 6.13 16.43
CA ILE A 225 6.98 5.81 17.73
C ILE A 225 5.50 6.23 17.72
N GLY A 226 4.63 5.28 18.07
CA GLY A 226 3.18 5.46 18.08
C GLY A 226 2.52 5.47 16.71
N SER A 227 3.25 5.13 15.64
CA SER A 227 2.66 4.94 14.31
C SER A 227 1.85 3.65 14.28
N ILE A 228 0.63 3.72 13.76
CA ILE A 228 -0.22 2.55 13.49
C ILE A 228 -0.41 2.46 11.97
N PRO A 229 -0.13 1.30 11.34
CA PRO A 229 -0.21 1.17 9.88
C PRO A 229 -1.60 1.49 9.32
N LYS A 230 -1.62 2.03 8.10
CA LYS A 230 -2.83 2.19 7.29
C LYS A 230 -3.51 0.80 7.17
N PRO A 231 -4.85 0.69 7.25
CA PRO A 231 -5.84 1.76 7.15
C PRO A 231 -6.23 2.42 8.49
N ASP A 232 -5.53 2.17 9.59
CA ASP A 232 -5.86 2.79 10.87
C ASP A 232 -5.84 4.33 10.76
N PRO A 233 -6.84 5.05 11.31
CA PRO A 233 -6.93 6.50 11.16
C PRO A 233 -5.90 7.28 11.99
N SER A 234 -5.22 6.64 12.94
CA SER A 234 -4.37 7.29 13.95
C SER A 234 -3.32 8.22 13.35
N ASN A 235 -2.64 7.79 12.28
CA ASN A 235 -1.61 8.62 11.64
C ASN A 235 -2.21 9.86 10.96
N ALA A 236 -3.31 9.73 10.23
CA ALA A 236 -3.99 10.88 9.61
C ALA A 236 -4.51 11.87 10.66
N LEU A 237 -5.09 11.38 11.77
CA LEU A 237 -5.59 12.21 12.87
C LEU A 237 -4.44 12.91 13.61
N LYS A 238 -3.32 12.23 13.84
CA LYS A 238 -2.09 12.81 14.41
C LYS A 238 -1.56 13.96 13.56
N ILE A 239 -1.52 13.78 12.22
CA ILE A 239 -1.09 14.83 11.29
C ILE A 239 -2.04 16.04 11.36
N CYS A 240 -3.36 15.81 11.30
CA CYS A 240 -4.37 16.85 11.38
C CYS A 240 -4.23 17.67 12.68
N SER A 241 -4.11 16.97 13.81
CA SER A 241 -3.92 17.57 15.14
C SER A 241 -2.63 18.41 15.21
N HIS A 242 -1.49 17.86 14.76
CA HIS A 242 -0.21 18.56 14.79
C HIS A 242 -0.21 19.84 13.94
N LEU A 243 -0.90 19.83 12.80
CA LEU A 243 -0.98 20.98 11.90
C LEU A 243 -2.13 21.94 12.22
N ASN A 244 -2.92 21.63 13.25
CA ASN A 244 -4.14 22.35 13.64
C ASN A 244 -5.11 22.55 12.46
N ILE A 245 -5.37 21.47 11.72
CA ILE A 245 -6.30 21.47 10.57
C ILE A 245 -7.36 20.39 10.81
N SER A 246 -8.63 20.74 10.61
CA SER A 246 -9.74 19.80 10.77
C SER A 246 -9.67 18.66 9.74
N PRO A 247 -9.97 17.40 10.12
CA PRO A 247 -10.16 16.30 9.16
C PRO A 247 -11.06 16.67 7.97
N SER A 248 -12.13 17.43 8.20
CA SER A 248 -13.09 17.83 7.16
C SER A 248 -12.54 18.84 6.12
N ASN A 249 -11.34 19.39 6.35
CA ASN A 249 -10.59 20.24 5.41
C ASN A 249 -9.34 19.54 4.86
N THR A 250 -9.17 18.25 5.14
CA THR A 250 -8.00 17.46 4.76
C THR A 250 -8.37 16.40 3.74
N ILE A 251 -7.50 16.15 2.77
CA ILE A 251 -7.59 14.97 1.89
C ILE A 251 -6.37 14.07 2.04
N MET A 252 -6.57 12.76 1.85
CA MET A 252 -5.49 11.78 1.67
C MET A 252 -5.34 11.46 0.19
N VAL A 253 -4.13 11.40 -0.33
CA VAL A 253 -3.82 11.03 -1.71
C VAL A 253 -2.98 9.77 -1.68
N GLY A 254 -3.42 8.71 -2.35
CA GLY A 254 -2.71 7.43 -2.34
C GLY A 254 -3.15 6.49 -3.46
N ASP A 255 -2.32 5.51 -3.75
CA ASP A 255 -2.52 4.50 -4.80
C ASP A 255 -3.03 3.17 -4.25
N THR A 256 -3.16 3.01 -2.93
CA THR A 256 -3.61 1.76 -2.32
C THR A 256 -4.99 1.89 -1.65
N LEU A 257 -5.64 0.76 -1.38
CA LEU A 257 -6.88 0.77 -0.60
C LEU A 257 -6.68 1.19 0.85
N THR A 258 -5.51 0.94 1.43
CA THR A 258 -5.26 1.29 2.82
C THR A 258 -5.22 2.81 3.01
N ASP A 259 -4.72 3.55 2.01
CA ASP A 259 -4.79 5.02 1.96
C ASP A 259 -6.22 5.53 1.99
N LEU A 260 -7.06 5.02 1.08
CA LEU A 260 -8.43 5.50 0.92
C LEU A 260 -9.33 5.08 2.09
N LYS A 261 -9.07 3.91 2.67
CA LYS A 261 -9.76 3.46 3.89
C LYS A 261 -9.33 4.29 5.11
N MET A 262 -8.04 4.62 5.26
CA MET A 262 -7.57 5.52 6.32
C MET A 262 -8.26 6.89 6.20
N ALA A 263 -8.32 7.43 4.99
CA ALA A 263 -9.00 8.70 4.74
C ALA A 263 -10.45 8.69 5.22
N HIS A 264 -11.15 7.60 4.97
CA HIS A 264 -12.52 7.43 5.42
C HIS A 264 -12.63 7.26 6.93
N LEU A 265 -11.85 6.35 7.52
CA LEU A 265 -11.91 6.06 8.96
C LEU A 265 -11.51 7.26 9.80
N ALA A 266 -10.64 8.13 9.29
CA ALA A 266 -10.25 9.37 9.94
C ALA A 266 -11.26 10.51 9.72
N ASN A 267 -12.39 10.25 9.05
CA ASN A 267 -13.38 11.25 8.66
C ASN A 267 -12.76 12.46 7.94
N LEU A 268 -11.75 12.21 7.10
CA LEU A 268 -11.20 13.24 6.24
C LEU A 268 -12.28 13.71 5.24
N TYR A 269 -12.08 14.88 4.62
CA TYR A 269 -12.96 15.33 3.52
C TYR A 269 -13.10 14.25 2.43
N GLY A 270 -12.02 13.51 2.16
CA GLY A 270 -12.05 12.28 1.39
C GLY A 270 -10.67 11.79 0.97
N GLY A 271 -10.63 10.60 0.38
CA GLY A 271 -9.45 10.07 -0.31
C GLY A 271 -9.45 10.42 -1.79
N VAL A 272 -8.30 10.78 -2.33
CA VAL A 272 -8.02 10.90 -3.77
C VAL A 272 -7.18 9.70 -4.18
N GLY A 273 -7.75 8.86 -5.05
CA GLY A 273 -7.01 7.73 -5.61
C GLY A 273 -6.13 8.19 -6.77
N VAL A 274 -4.92 7.65 -6.87
CA VAL A 274 -4.05 7.82 -8.05
C VAL A 274 -3.78 6.47 -8.71
N LEU A 275 -3.73 6.45 -10.04
CA LEU A 275 -3.50 5.22 -10.84
C LEU A 275 -2.04 5.03 -11.26
N SER A 276 -1.13 5.86 -10.72
CA SER A 276 0.31 5.80 -10.98
C SER A 276 1.02 4.65 -10.25
N GLY A 277 0.36 4.02 -9.28
CA GLY A 277 0.94 2.99 -8.41
C GLY A 277 0.36 1.59 -8.59
N ILE A 278 0.06 0.93 -7.47
CA ILE A 278 -0.37 -0.48 -7.41
C ILE A 278 -1.87 -0.64 -7.63
N GLY A 279 -2.68 0.30 -7.12
CA GLY A 279 -4.12 0.26 -7.26
C GLY A 279 -4.58 0.45 -8.70
N ASN A 280 -5.74 -0.12 -9.00
CA ASN A 280 -6.41 0.04 -10.28
C ASN A 280 -7.77 0.74 -10.13
N TYR A 281 -8.39 1.08 -11.25
CA TYR A 281 -9.65 1.80 -11.28
C TYR A 281 -10.74 1.11 -10.44
N SER A 282 -10.99 -0.17 -10.70
CA SER A 282 -12.05 -0.95 -10.04
C SER A 282 -11.83 -1.02 -8.52
N LEU A 283 -10.57 -1.09 -8.10
CA LEU A 283 -10.19 -1.16 -6.69
C LEU A 283 -10.38 0.19 -5.98
N LEU A 284 -9.86 1.28 -6.55
CA LEU A 284 -9.80 2.58 -5.86
C LEU A 284 -11.10 3.38 -5.98
N ARG A 285 -11.75 3.33 -7.15
CA ARG A 285 -12.92 4.16 -7.48
C ARG A 285 -14.06 4.13 -6.44
N PRO A 286 -14.41 3.00 -5.80
CA PRO A 286 -15.48 2.97 -4.80
C PRO A 286 -15.16 3.82 -3.55
N TYR A 287 -13.89 3.89 -3.18
CA TYR A 287 -13.41 4.57 -1.97
C TYR A 287 -12.99 6.02 -2.25
N SER A 288 -12.56 6.32 -3.47
CA SER A 288 -12.11 7.64 -3.88
C SER A 288 -13.25 8.67 -3.98
N LYS A 289 -13.04 9.85 -3.38
CA LYS A 289 -13.83 11.05 -3.66
C LYS A 289 -13.49 11.62 -5.04
N LEU A 290 -12.22 11.54 -5.43
CA LEU A 290 -11.69 11.85 -6.75
C LEU A 290 -10.69 10.75 -7.14
N LEU A 291 -10.71 10.30 -8.39
CA LEU A 291 -9.74 9.35 -8.93
C LEU A 291 -9.06 10.03 -10.11
N VAL A 292 -7.74 10.07 -10.12
CA VAL A 292 -6.92 10.70 -11.17
C VAL A 292 -5.86 9.73 -11.67
N ASN A 293 -5.24 10.04 -12.82
CA ASN A 293 -4.15 9.19 -13.32
C ASN A 293 -2.92 9.30 -12.41
N ASP A 294 -2.58 10.51 -12.00
CA ASP A 294 -1.42 10.82 -11.17
C ASP A 294 -1.63 12.14 -10.41
N VAL A 295 -0.70 12.44 -9.50
CA VAL A 295 -0.79 13.59 -8.59
C VAL A 295 -0.74 14.97 -9.29
N SER A 296 -0.26 15.06 -10.54
CA SER A 296 -0.21 16.34 -11.27
C SER A 296 -1.59 16.92 -11.58
N GLN A 297 -2.62 16.05 -11.62
CA GLN A 297 -3.97 16.46 -11.97
C GLN A 297 -4.71 17.12 -10.81
N ILE A 298 -4.31 16.86 -9.56
CA ILE A 298 -5.08 17.25 -8.36
C ILE A 298 -5.40 18.76 -8.32
N PRO A 299 -4.44 19.69 -8.59
CA PRO A 299 -4.74 21.12 -8.61
C PRO A 299 -5.83 21.55 -9.62
N LEU A 300 -6.07 20.75 -10.68
CA LEU A 300 -7.05 21.06 -11.73
C LEU A 300 -8.50 20.75 -11.32
N HIS A 301 -8.69 20.19 -10.13
CA HIS A 301 -9.98 19.70 -9.64
C HIS A 301 -10.53 20.49 -8.45
N TYR A 302 -9.89 21.57 -8.02
CA TYR A 302 -10.39 22.39 -6.93
C TYR A 302 -11.48 23.38 -7.41
N ILE A 303 -12.48 23.58 -6.57
CA ILE A 303 -13.41 24.72 -6.58
C ILE A 303 -13.23 25.57 -5.34
#